data_AF-A0A517R1B7-F1
#
_entry.id   AF-A0A517R1B7-F1
#
_cell.length_a   1.000
_cell.length_b   1.000
_cell.length_c   1.000
_cell.angle_alpha   90.00
_cell.angle_beta   90.00
_cell.angle_gamma   90.00
#
_symmetry.space_group_name_H-M   'P 1'
#
loop_
_entity.id
_entity.type
_entity.pdbx_description
1 polymer ?
#
loop_
_entity_poly.entity_id
_entity_poly.type
_entity_poly.pdbx_seq_one_letter_code
_entity_poly.pdbx_strand_id
1 'polypeptide(L)'
;MDFSTEKIEHALREELTPLDAEAEQLRARLHHIDEQRNRLNAALAALAGGGGSRPRKRPAKPAATKAEVIDIIAGLLREQPALPVDELQKQIKEKLTKELGRSLNGFALRFKEATADRRFQRSSDGLISLS
;
A
#
# COMPACT_ATOMS: atom_id res chain seq x y z
N MET A 1 -31.07 -18.24 -33.56
CA MET A 1 -30.06 -19.33 -33.65
C MET A 1 -29.12 -19.10 -32.49
N ASP A 2 -29.52 -19.51 -31.28
CA ASP A 2 -28.87 -19.07 -30.03
C ASP A 2 -28.33 -20.24 -29.19
N PHE A 3 -28.52 -21.47 -29.68
CA PHE A 3 -28.08 -22.70 -29.03
C PHE A 3 -26.55 -22.88 -28.96
N SER A 4 -25.78 -22.04 -29.65
CA SER A 4 -24.31 -22.16 -29.66
C SER A 4 -23.65 -21.38 -28.53
N THR A 5 -24.17 -20.22 -28.16
CA THR A 5 -23.64 -19.39 -27.09
C THR A 5 -23.99 -19.94 -25.71
N GLU A 6 -25.21 -20.45 -25.54
CA GLU A 6 -25.64 -21.12 -24.30
C GLU A 6 -24.82 -22.38 -24.02
N LYS A 7 -24.45 -23.14 -25.06
CA LYS A 7 -23.58 -24.33 -24.93
C LYS A 7 -22.16 -23.97 -24.53
N ILE A 8 -21.62 -22.88 -25.06
CA ILE A 8 -20.29 -22.38 -24.69
C ILE A 8 -20.30 -21.88 -23.25
N GLU A 9 -21.35 -21.14 -22.84
CA GLU A 9 -21.49 -20.68 -21.46
C GLU A 9 -21.61 -21.85 -20.47
N HIS A 10 -22.37 -22.89 -20.82
CA HIS A 10 -22.49 -24.09 -20.00
C HIS A 10 -21.14 -24.79 -19.83
N ALA A 11 -20.40 -25.02 -20.92
CA ALA A 11 -19.08 -25.66 -20.87
C ALA A 11 -18.08 -24.85 -20.03
N LEU A 12 -18.07 -23.53 -20.16
CA LEU A 12 -17.21 -22.65 -19.36
C LEU A 12 -17.59 -22.69 -17.87
N ARG A 13 -18.88 -22.76 -17.53
CA ARG A 13 -19.33 -22.91 -16.12
C ARG A 13 -18.93 -24.26 -15.53
N GLU A 14 -19.00 -25.32 -16.32
CA GLU A 14 -18.56 -26.65 -15.91
C GLU A 14 -17.05 -26.70 -15.66
N GLU A 15 -16.25 -25.97 -16.43
CA GLU A 15 -14.80 -25.84 -16.20
C GLU A 15 -14.45 -24.91 -15.02
N LEU A 16 -15.23 -23.85 -14.78
CA LEU A 16 -15.00 -22.91 -13.67
C LEU A 16 -15.30 -23.52 -12.30
N THR A 17 -16.36 -24.34 -12.21
CA THR A 17 -16.82 -24.94 -10.95
C THR A 17 -15.71 -25.71 -10.19
N PRO A 18 -14.93 -26.62 -10.82
CA PRO A 18 -13.85 -27.32 -10.13
C PRO A 18 -12.69 -26.39 -9.74
N LEU A 19 -12.41 -25.35 -10.52
CA LEU A 19 -11.36 -24.38 -10.22
C LEU A 19 -11.73 -23.51 -9.01
N ASP A 20 -12.99 -23.10 -8.89
CA ASP A 20 -13.47 -22.37 -7.71
C ASP A 20 -13.43 -23.25 -6.45
N ALA A 21 -13.79 -24.54 -6.58
CA ALA A 21 -13.69 -25.49 -5.49
C ALA A 21 -12.23 -25.70 -5.06
N GLU A 22 -11.29 -25.80 -6.01
CA GLU A 22 -9.86 -25.90 -5.71
C GLU A 22 -9.32 -24.61 -5.06
N ALA A 23 -9.75 -23.43 -5.53
CA ALA A 23 -9.36 -22.15 -4.95
C ALA A 23 -9.82 -22.03 -3.49
N GLU A 24 -11.04 -22.46 -3.16
CA GLU A 24 -11.54 -22.48 -1.79
C GLU A 24 -10.77 -23.47 -0.91
N GLN A 25 -10.46 -24.67 -1.43
CA GLN A 25 -9.62 -25.64 -0.70
C GLN A 25 -8.22 -25.09 -0.41
N LEU A 26 -7.60 -24.42 -1.39
CA LEU A 26 -6.30 -23.78 -1.22
C LEU A 26 -6.34 -22.65 -0.20
N ARG A 27 -7.39 -21.82 -0.20
CA ARG A 27 -7.61 -20.77 0.82
C ARG A 27 -7.76 -21.35 2.22
N ALA A 28 -8.55 -22.42 2.37
CA ALA A 28 -8.72 -23.11 3.65
C ALA A 28 -7.39 -23.70 4.15
N ARG A 29 -6.60 -24.30 3.23
CA ARG A 29 -5.28 -24.83 3.55
C ARG A 29 -4.29 -23.74 3.96
N LEU A 30 -4.30 -22.60 3.27
CA LEU A 30 -3.47 -21.45 3.61
C LEU A 30 -3.82 -20.91 5.00
N HIS A 31 -5.11 -20.75 5.29
CA HIS A 31 -5.59 -20.33 6.61
C HIS A 31 -5.10 -21.28 7.71
N HIS A 32 -5.20 -22.60 7.49
CA HIS A 32 -4.72 -23.60 8.44
C HIS A 32 -3.21 -23.49 8.69
N ILE A 33 -2.41 -23.30 7.63
CA ILE A 33 -0.96 -23.13 7.75
C ILE A 33 -0.62 -21.85 8.54
N ASP A 34 -1.34 -20.75 8.31
CA ASP A 34 -1.13 -19.50 9.03
C ASP A 34 -1.47 -19.63 10.53
N GLU A 35 -2.55 -20.33 10.87
CA GLU A 35 -2.87 -20.65 12.27
C GLU A 35 -1.75 -21.46 12.94
N GLN A 36 -1.25 -22.50 12.26
CA GLN A 36 -0.15 -23.31 12.76
C GLN A 36 1.12 -22.47 12.95
N ARG A 37 1.46 -21.64 11.97
CA ARG A 37 2.62 -20.73 12.04
C ARG A 37 2.49 -19.77 13.22
N ASN A 38 1.32 -19.20 13.43
CA ASN A 38 1.07 -18.28 14.55
C ASN A 38 1.21 -18.98 15.90
N ARG A 39 0.68 -20.20 16.04
CA ARG A 39 0.84 -21.01 17.26
C ARG A 39 2.31 -21.34 17.52
N LEU A 40 3.05 -21.74 16.50
CA LEU A 40 4.48 -22.04 16.61
C LEU A 40 5.30 -20.81 16.97
N ASN A 41 5.03 -19.65 16.37
CA ASN A 41 5.67 -18.39 16.73
C ASN A 41 5.40 -17.99 18.18
N ALA A 42 4.17 -18.18 18.66
CA ALA A 42 3.82 -17.93 20.06
C ALA A 42 4.57 -18.88 21.01
N ALA A 43 4.66 -20.16 20.67
CA ALA A 43 5.43 -21.14 21.45
C ALA A 43 6.93 -20.83 21.47
N LEU A 44 7.52 -20.45 20.33
CA LEU A 44 8.91 -20.01 20.24
C LEU A 44 9.16 -18.75 21.08
N ALA A 45 8.23 -17.79 21.07
CA ALA A 45 8.32 -16.60 21.91
C ALA A 45 8.23 -16.91 23.41
N ALA A 46 7.40 -17.88 23.80
CA ALA A 46 7.31 -18.33 25.19
C ALA A 46 8.60 -19.04 25.65
N LEU A 47 9.16 -19.89 24.79
CA LEU A 47 10.44 -20.60 25.02
C LEU A 47 11.65 -19.66 25.08
N ALA A 48 11.62 -18.56 24.31
CA ALA A 48 12.66 -17.53 24.33
C ALA A 48 12.69 -16.66 25.62
N GLY A 49 11.97 -17.07 26.67
CA GLY A 49 12.00 -16.44 27.99
C GLY A 49 10.90 -15.39 28.16
N GLY A 50 9.64 -15.84 28.13
CA GLY A 50 8.45 -15.04 28.40
C GLY A 50 8.39 -14.41 29.80
N GLY A 51 9.21 -13.40 30.04
CA GLY A 51 8.92 -12.29 30.94
C GLY A 51 8.72 -11.05 30.07
N GLY A 52 7.54 -10.44 30.12
CA GLY A 52 7.10 -9.40 29.19
C GLY A 52 8.11 -8.27 28.95
N SER A 53 8.93 -8.42 27.92
CA SER A 53 9.67 -7.32 27.33
C SER A 53 8.91 -6.96 26.07
N ARG A 54 8.10 -5.89 26.13
CA ARG A 54 7.66 -5.19 24.91
C ARG A 54 8.88 -5.10 24.02
N PRO A 55 8.84 -5.54 22.75
CA PRO A 55 9.99 -5.42 21.88
C PRO A 55 10.47 -3.99 22.00
N ARG A 56 11.72 -3.76 22.45
CA ARG A 56 12.31 -2.41 22.48
C ARG A 56 12.09 -1.87 21.09
N LYS A 57 11.11 -0.96 20.95
CA LYS A 57 10.75 -0.38 19.66
C LYS A 57 12.06 0.20 19.15
N ARG A 58 12.58 -0.35 18.05
CA ARG A 58 13.66 0.31 17.31
C ARG A 58 13.26 1.77 17.20
N PRO A 59 14.16 2.73 17.46
CA PRO A 59 13.82 4.15 17.40
C PRO A 59 13.09 4.39 16.09
N ALA A 60 11.83 4.79 16.18
CA ALA A 60 10.98 4.92 15.01
C ALA A 60 11.62 5.98 14.11
N LYS A 61 11.76 5.68 12.81
CA LYS A 61 12.21 6.66 11.83
C LYS A 61 11.37 7.93 12.01
N PRO A 62 12.00 9.12 12.06
CA PRO A 62 11.25 10.36 12.24
C PRO A 62 10.23 10.50 11.11
N ALA A 63 9.02 10.94 11.46
CA ALA A 63 7.98 11.23 10.46
C ALA A 63 8.38 12.44 9.61
N ALA A 64 7.89 12.49 8.38
CA ALA A 64 8.05 13.65 7.52
C ALA A 64 7.26 14.85 8.05
N THR A 65 7.81 16.05 7.95
CA THR A 65 7.14 17.32 8.26
C THR A 65 6.39 17.86 7.04
N LYS A 66 5.46 18.80 7.26
CA LYS A 66 4.76 19.50 6.15
C LYS A 66 5.76 20.21 5.23
N ALA A 67 6.74 20.91 5.80
CA ALA A 67 7.74 21.67 5.04
C ALA A 67 8.57 20.75 4.12
N GLU A 68 9.04 19.62 4.65
CA GLU A 68 9.78 18.63 3.84
C GLU A 68 8.94 18.11 2.67
N VAL A 69 7.65 17.83 2.88
CA VAL A 69 6.77 17.38 1.80
C VAL A 69 6.55 18.47 0.75
N ILE A 70 6.39 19.74 1.16
CA ILE A 70 6.30 20.89 0.24
C ILE A 70 7.56 21.01 -0.60
N ASP A 71 8.74 20.94 0.01
CA ASP A 71 10.01 21.10 -0.71
C ASP A 71 10.25 19.95 -1.69
N ILE A 72 9.86 18.73 -1.32
CA ILE A 72 9.90 17.59 -2.24
C ILE A 72 8.94 17.79 -3.41
N ILE A 73 7.68 18.17 -3.16
CA ILE A 73 6.70 18.46 -4.22
C ILE A 73 7.24 19.54 -5.16
N ALA A 74 7.74 20.64 -4.62
CA ALA A 74 8.29 21.73 -5.43
C ALA A 74 9.51 21.28 -6.24
N GLY A 75 10.38 20.42 -5.69
CA GLY A 75 11.49 19.82 -6.43
C GLY A 75 11.00 18.96 -7.61
N LEU A 76 10.07 18.04 -7.36
CA LEU A 76 9.51 17.16 -8.40
C LEU A 76 8.80 17.97 -9.49
N LEU A 77 8.05 19.02 -9.13
CA LEU A 77 7.32 19.85 -10.08
C LEU A 77 8.20 20.82 -10.88
N ARG A 78 9.44 21.09 -10.45
CA ARG A 78 10.41 21.81 -11.29
C ARG A 78 10.94 20.93 -12.41
N GLU A 79 11.08 19.63 -12.17
CA GLU A 79 11.54 18.64 -13.16
C GLU A 79 10.38 18.18 -14.06
N GLN A 80 9.19 18.00 -13.47
CA GLN A 80 7.97 17.52 -14.12
C GLN A 80 6.84 18.52 -13.85
N PRO A 81 6.61 19.52 -14.74
CA PRO A 81 5.78 20.70 -14.47
C PRO A 81 4.38 20.43 -13.93
N ALA A 82 3.80 19.28 -14.29
CA ALA A 82 2.52 18.82 -13.78
C ALA A 82 2.54 17.30 -13.59
N LEU A 83 2.05 16.83 -12.45
CA LEU A 83 1.96 15.40 -12.14
C LEU A 83 0.56 15.02 -11.63
N PRO A 84 0.04 13.84 -12.01
CA PRO A 84 -1.12 13.25 -11.36
C PRO A 84 -0.88 13.06 -9.86
N VAL A 85 -1.93 13.23 -9.04
CA VAL A 85 -1.84 13.11 -7.57
C VAL A 85 -1.23 11.77 -7.14
N ASP A 86 -1.63 10.66 -7.76
CA ASP A 86 -1.19 9.32 -7.36
C ASP A 86 0.29 9.09 -7.67
N GLU A 87 0.75 9.58 -8.83
CA GLU A 87 2.15 9.50 -9.22
C GLU A 87 3.02 10.40 -8.34
N LEU A 88 2.56 11.62 -8.06
CA LEU A 88 3.22 12.53 -7.12
C LEU A 88 3.32 11.90 -5.72
N GLN A 89 2.26 11.27 -5.22
CA GLN A 89 2.31 10.56 -3.94
C GLN A 89 3.33 9.42 -3.95
N LYS A 90 3.39 8.63 -5.03
CA LYS A 90 4.32 7.51 -5.16
C LYS A 90 5.77 8.01 -5.11
N GLN A 91 6.10 9.04 -5.89
CA GLN A 91 7.46 9.61 -5.94
C GLN A 91 7.88 10.24 -4.60
N ILE A 92 6.98 10.95 -3.91
CA ILE A 92 7.30 11.51 -2.58
C ILE A 92 7.54 10.40 -1.57
N LYS A 93 6.69 9.35 -1.54
CA LYS A 93 6.86 8.20 -0.62
C LYS A 93 8.20 7.52 -0.85
N GLU A 94 8.60 7.34 -2.10
CA GLU A 94 9.89 6.77 -2.46
C GLU A 94 11.05 7.64 -1.97
N LYS A 95 11.02 8.95 -2.25
CA LYS A 95 12.05 9.89 -1.81
C LYS A 95 12.16 9.96 -0.28
N LEU A 96 11.03 10.02 0.43
CA LEU A 96 11.00 10.02 1.89
C LEU A 96 11.61 8.76 2.49
N THR A 97 11.32 7.59 1.93
CA THR A 97 11.73 6.31 2.52
C THR A 97 13.15 5.88 2.13
N LYS A 98 13.52 6.06 0.85
CA LYS A 98 14.80 5.60 0.30
C LYS A 98 15.92 6.62 0.47
N GLU A 99 15.65 7.90 0.27
CA GLU A 99 16.70 8.93 0.30
C GLU A 99 16.79 9.61 1.68
N LEU A 100 15.64 9.98 2.26
CA LEU A 100 15.60 10.78 3.50
C LEU A 100 15.42 9.95 4.78
N GLY A 101 15.22 8.65 4.65
CA GLY A 101 15.08 7.73 5.79
C GLY A 101 13.90 8.05 6.72
N ARG A 102 12.85 8.72 6.22
CA ARG A 102 11.67 9.12 6.99
C ARG A 102 10.63 8.01 7.07
N SER A 103 9.82 8.07 8.11
CA SER A 103 8.62 7.25 8.24
C SER A 103 7.47 7.84 7.43
N LEU A 104 6.61 6.96 6.88
CA LEU A 104 5.35 7.34 6.24
C LEU A 104 4.21 7.54 7.24
N ASN A 105 4.46 7.35 8.54
CA ASN A 105 3.47 7.65 9.57
C ASN A 105 3.05 9.12 9.49
N GLY A 106 1.74 9.36 9.32
CA GLY A 106 1.20 10.70 9.14
C GLY A 106 1.40 11.32 7.75
N PHE A 107 1.96 10.58 6.78
CA PHE A 107 2.20 11.07 5.42
C PHE A 107 0.92 11.59 4.75
N ALA A 108 -0.19 10.86 4.83
CA ALA A 108 -1.44 11.28 4.17
C ALA A 108 -1.92 12.66 4.65
N LEU A 109 -1.77 12.94 5.95
CA LEU A 109 -2.08 14.25 6.53
C LEU A 109 -1.12 15.32 5.99
N ARG A 110 0.20 15.05 6.03
CA ARG A 110 1.21 16.02 5.56
C ARG A 110 1.09 16.29 4.06
N PHE A 111 0.79 15.26 3.27
CA PHE A 111 0.54 15.39 1.84
C PHE A 111 -0.67 16.29 1.57
N LYS A 112 -1.81 16.02 2.22
CA LYS A 112 -3.00 16.87 2.11
C LYS A 112 -2.71 18.33 2.47
N GLU A 113 -2.02 18.56 3.58
CA GLU A 113 -1.62 19.91 4.03
C GLU A 113 -0.64 20.60 3.07
N ALA A 114 0.27 19.84 2.46
CA ALA A 114 1.27 20.34 1.54
C ALA A 114 0.67 20.67 0.17
N THR A 115 -0.22 19.83 -0.37
CA THR A 115 -0.90 20.09 -1.66
C THR A 115 -1.92 21.23 -1.60
N ALA A 116 -2.33 21.63 -0.39
CA ALA A 116 -3.16 22.81 -0.17
C ALA A 116 -2.33 24.10 0.03
N ASP A 117 -0.99 24.01 -0.04
CA ASP A 117 -0.13 25.19 0.05
C ASP A 117 -0.31 26.08 -1.20
N ARG A 118 -0.28 27.40 -1.00
CA ARG A 118 -0.42 28.41 -2.06
C ARG A 118 0.59 28.30 -3.20
N ARG A 119 1.69 27.56 -3.00
CA ARG A 119 2.70 27.29 -4.04
C ARG A 119 2.20 26.34 -5.12
N PHE A 120 1.13 25.60 -4.87
CA PHE A 120 0.62 24.59 -5.78
C PHE A 120 -0.81 24.88 -6.19
N GLN A 121 -1.14 24.51 -7.41
CA GLN A 121 -2.49 24.54 -7.94
C GLN A 121 -2.89 23.15 -8.42
N ARG A 122 -4.19 22.87 -8.36
CA ARG A 122 -4.78 21.62 -8.79
C ARG A 122 -5.69 21.87 -9.98
N SER A 123 -5.40 21.23 -11.11
CA SER A 123 -6.25 21.27 -12.30
C SER A 123 -7.52 20.44 -12.09
N SER A 124 -8.57 20.72 -12.86
CA SER A 124 -9.78 19.90 -12.97
C SER A 124 -9.48 18.45 -13.34
N ASP A 125 -8.38 18.22 -14.07
CA ASP A 125 -7.96 16.90 -14.53
C ASP A 125 -7.20 16.09 -13.47
N GLY A 126 -7.15 16.60 -12.22
CA GLY A 126 -6.49 15.92 -11.12
C GLY A 126 -4.96 16.01 -11.13
N LEU A 127 -4.40 16.94 -11.90
CA LEU A 127 -2.97 17.25 -11.92
C LEU A 127 -2.63 18.29 -10.86
N ILE A 128 -1.45 18.17 -10.26
CA ILE A 128 -0.85 19.19 -9.40
C ILE A 128 0.31 19.82 -10.15
N SER A 129 0.36 21.15 -10.18
CA SER A 129 1.46 21.94 -10.74
C SER A 129 1.87 23.05 -9.76
N LEU A 130 2.98 23.71 -10.05
CA LEU A 130 3.27 25.00 -9.42
C LEU A 130 2.19 26.02 -9.83
N SER A 131 1.81 26.88 -8.88
CA SER A 131 0.94 28.03 -9.13
C SER A 131 1.67 29.15 -9.87
#